data_AF-A0A7C6X0M9-F1
#
_entry.id   AF-A0A7C6X0M9-F1
#
_cell.length_a   1.000
_cell.length_b   1.000
_cell.length_c   1.000
_cell.angle_alpha   90.00
_cell.angle_beta   90.00
_cell.angle_gamma   90.00
#
_symmetry.space_group_name_H-M   'P 1'
#
loop_
_entity.id
_entity.type
_entity.pdbx_description
1 polymer ?
#
loop_
_entity_poly.entity_id
_entity_poly.type
_entity_poly.pdbx_seq_one_letter_code
_entity_poly.pdbx_strand_id
1 'polypeptide(L)'
;MKEALEDVKAAEREARTILEEAEKEAKLIISQSKSEGEKIILDAKKRGEDKSKELILEAENEAKQAIEDLKKEYEDEVKHLKQVSTSKIETAVNLIVERIVKAHGNS
;
A
#
# COMPACT_ATOMS: atom_id res chain seq x y z
N MET A 1 23.15 -14.36 74.12
CA MET A 1 23.99 -15.03 73.09
C MET A 1 23.20 -16.03 72.25
N LYS A 2 22.31 -16.86 72.85
CA LYS A 2 21.41 -17.75 72.08
C LYS A 2 20.37 -16.99 71.23
N GLU A 3 19.72 -15.96 71.76
CA GLU A 3 18.74 -15.13 71.01
C GLU A 3 19.36 -14.49 69.77
N ALA A 4 20.47 -13.77 69.91
CA ALA A 4 21.15 -13.15 68.77
C ALA A 4 21.55 -14.15 67.67
N LEU A 5 21.85 -15.41 68.01
CA LEU A 5 22.17 -16.45 67.03
C LEU A 5 20.91 -16.94 66.29
N GLU A 6 19.77 -17.02 66.98
CA GLU A 6 18.49 -17.38 66.37
C GLU A 6 17.94 -16.25 65.50
N ASP A 7 18.11 -14.99 65.91
CA ASP A 7 17.76 -13.81 65.11
C ASP A 7 18.55 -13.76 63.80
N VAL A 8 19.86 -14.05 63.85
CA VAL A 8 20.70 -14.12 62.64
C VAL A 8 20.23 -15.23 61.72
N LYS A 9 19.89 -16.42 62.24
CA LYS A 9 19.36 -17.51 61.40
C LYS A 9 18.00 -17.18 60.79
N ALA A 10 17.14 -16.44 61.52
CA ALA A 10 15.86 -16.00 61.00
C ALA A 10 16.06 -15.00 59.85
N ALA A 11 16.93 -14.00 60.05
CA ALA A 11 17.28 -13.02 59.03
C ALA A 11 17.91 -13.67 57.78
N GLU A 12 18.77 -14.68 57.95
CA GLU A 12 19.34 -15.43 56.83
C GLU A 12 18.28 -16.21 56.03
N ARG A 13 17.25 -16.75 56.70
CA ARG A 13 16.14 -17.43 56.01
C ARG A 13 15.29 -16.44 55.24
N GLU A 14 14.92 -15.31 55.85
CA GLU A 14 14.17 -14.25 55.17
C GLU A 14 14.93 -13.72 53.95
N ALA A 15 16.23 -13.47 54.09
CA ALA A 15 17.06 -13.02 52.98
C ALA A 15 17.09 -14.04 51.82
N ARG A 16 17.13 -15.34 52.12
CA ARG A 16 17.05 -16.40 51.09
C ARG A 16 15.69 -16.42 50.42
N THR A 17 14.60 -16.31 51.17
CA THR A 17 13.24 -16.25 50.61
C THR A 17 13.08 -15.06 49.69
N ILE A 18 13.54 -13.87 50.10
CA ILE A 18 13.51 -12.65 49.27
C ILE A 18 14.29 -12.88 47.97
N LEU A 19 15.46 -13.51 48.04
CA LEU A 19 16.28 -13.78 46.87
C LEU A 19 15.58 -14.76 45.90
N GLU A 20 15.00 -15.84 46.42
CA GLU A 20 14.26 -16.81 45.61
C GLU A 20 13.01 -16.21 44.94
N GLU A 21 12.29 -15.33 45.65
CA GLU A 21 11.14 -14.61 45.11
C GLU A 21 11.56 -13.63 44.01
N ALA A 22 12.61 -12.83 44.27
CA ALA A 22 13.15 -11.91 43.28
C ALA A 22 13.64 -12.62 42.01
N GLU A 23 14.28 -13.78 42.13
CA GLU A 23 14.69 -14.58 40.97
C GLU A 23 13.50 -15.12 40.17
N LYS A 24 12.43 -15.55 40.84
CA LYS A 24 11.20 -16.01 40.18
C LYS A 24 10.52 -14.86 39.45
N GLU A 25 10.38 -13.71 40.09
CA GLU A 25 9.80 -12.51 39.49
C GLU A 25 10.61 -12.04 38.28
N ALA A 26 11.94 -12.01 38.37
CA ALA A 26 12.80 -11.66 37.25
C ALA A 26 12.57 -12.59 36.04
N LYS A 27 12.48 -13.91 36.27
CA LYS A 27 12.19 -14.89 35.21
C LYS A 27 10.81 -14.69 34.61
N LEU A 28 9.79 -14.37 35.42
CA LEU A 28 8.44 -14.08 34.95
C LEU A 28 8.42 -12.82 34.07
N ILE A 29 9.06 -11.74 34.51
CA ILE A 29 9.16 -10.48 33.75
C ILE A 29 9.81 -10.73 32.39
N ILE A 30 10.92 -11.48 32.35
CA ILE A 30 11.62 -11.81 31.10
C ILE A 30 10.71 -12.63 30.17
N SER A 31 10.01 -13.64 30.71
CA SER A 31 9.12 -14.47 29.90
C SER A 31 7.92 -13.70 29.36
N GLN A 32 7.33 -12.81 30.16
CA GLN A 32 6.23 -11.95 29.74
C GLN A 32 6.69 -10.97 28.67
N SER A 33 7.81 -10.29 28.90
CA SER A 33 8.40 -9.34 27.95
C SER A 33 8.71 -10.00 26.60
N LYS A 34 9.21 -11.25 26.62
CA LYS A 34 9.46 -12.02 25.40
C LYS A 34 8.16 -12.32 24.65
N SER A 35 7.12 -12.79 25.36
CA SER A 35 5.83 -13.08 24.74
C SER A 35 5.15 -11.84 24.17
N GLU A 36 5.22 -10.71 24.89
CA GLU A 36 4.70 -9.43 24.41
C GLU A 36 5.48 -8.93 23.19
N GLY A 37 6.81 -9.04 23.20
CA GLY A 37 7.64 -8.71 22.05
C GLY A 37 7.29 -9.53 20.81
N GLU A 38 7.09 -10.84 20.97
CA GLU A 38 6.66 -11.73 19.87
C GLU A 38 5.28 -11.33 19.33
N LYS A 39 4.33 -10.98 20.21
CA LYS A 39 3.02 -10.47 19.80
C LYS A 39 3.11 -9.16 19.02
N ILE A 40 3.95 -8.22 19.46
CA ILE A 40 4.17 -6.95 18.77
C ILE A 40 4.70 -7.19 17.36
N ILE A 41 5.68 -8.09 17.21
CA ILE A 41 6.26 -8.43 15.89
C ILE A 41 5.20 -9.07 14.98
N LEU A 42 4.43 -10.03 15.50
CA LEU A 42 3.38 -10.69 14.72
C LEU A 42 2.30 -9.71 14.28
N ASP A 43 1.86 -8.84 15.17
CA ASP A 43 0.85 -7.83 14.88
C ASP A 43 1.36 -6.77 13.89
N ALA A 44 2.60 -6.32 14.03
CA ALA A 44 3.24 -5.43 13.05
C ALA A 44 3.33 -6.07 11.67
N LYS A 45 3.69 -7.36 11.59
CA LYS A 45 3.72 -8.11 10.33
C LYS A 45 2.32 -8.18 9.69
N LYS A 46 1.30 -8.52 10.47
CA LYS A 46 -0.08 -8.61 9.99
C LYS A 46 -0.57 -7.25 9.48
N ARG A 47 -0.35 -6.18 10.25
CA ARG A 47 -0.69 -4.81 9.83
C ARG A 47 0.04 -4.41 8.54
N GLY A 48 1.31 -4.79 8.40
CA GLY A 48 2.07 -4.56 7.18
C GLY A 48 1.49 -5.30 5.96
N GLU A 49 1.13 -6.58 6.12
CA GLU A 49 0.50 -7.37 5.06
C GLU A 49 -0.86 -6.82 4.66
N ASP A 50 -1.70 -6.45 5.62
CA ASP A 50 -3.02 -5.88 5.35
C ASP A 50 -2.91 -4.53 4.66
N LYS A 51 -1.99 -3.66 5.10
CA LYS A 51 -1.76 -2.36 4.45
C LYS A 51 -1.19 -2.51 3.04
N SER A 52 -0.31 -3.49 2.82
CA SER A 52 0.22 -3.79 1.49
C SER A 52 -0.88 -4.19 0.52
N LYS A 53 -1.79 -5.07 0.94
CA LYS A 53 -2.96 -5.47 0.12
C LYS A 53 -3.87 -4.30 -0.18
N GLU A 54 -4.14 -3.44 0.80
CA GLU A 54 -4.95 -2.22 0.62
C GLU A 54 -4.33 -1.30 -0.44
N LEU A 55 -3.02 -1.03 -0.34
CA LEU A 55 -2.30 -0.18 -1.30
C LEU A 55 -2.31 -0.75 -2.72
N ILE A 56 -2.18 -2.08 -2.87
CA ILE A 56 -2.25 -2.72 -4.19
C ILE A 56 -3.66 -2.55 -4.78
N LEU A 57 -4.72 -2.77 -3.99
CA LEU A 57 -6.10 -2.61 -4.45
C LEU A 57 -6.42 -1.16 -4.81
N GLU A 58 -5.95 -0.20 -4.02
CA GLU A 58 -6.08 1.22 -4.30
C GLU A 58 -5.41 1.59 -5.63
N ALA A 59 -4.14 1.19 -5.81
CA ALA A 59 -3.40 1.42 -7.05
C ALA A 59 -4.06 0.77 -8.28
N GLU A 60 -4.60 -0.44 -8.14
CA GLU A 60 -5.34 -1.09 -9.24
C GLU A 60 -6.63 -0.33 -9.61
N ASN A 61 -7.35 0.20 -8.62
CA ASN A 61 -8.57 0.94 -8.86
C ASN A 61 -8.28 2.31 -9.49
N GLU A 62 -7.26 3.02 -9.00
CA GLU A 62 -6.79 4.28 -9.60
C GLU A 62 -6.35 4.06 -11.05
N ALA A 63 -5.58 3.00 -11.32
CA ALA A 63 -5.15 2.67 -12.67
C ALA A 63 -6.34 2.38 -13.60
N LYS A 64 -7.35 1.62 -13.13
CA LYS A 64 -8.57 1.35 -13.90
C LYS A 64 -9.33 2.63 -14.21
N GLN A 65 -9.48 3.52 -13.22
CA GLN A 65 -10.16 4.79 -13.41
C GLN A 65 -9.42 5.68 -14.41
N ALA A 66 -8.10 5.79 -14.28
CA ALA A 66 -7.27 6.55 -15.21
C ALA A 66 -7.37 6.01 -16.65
N ILE A 67 -7.40 4.69 -16.83
CA ILE A 67 -7.59 4.05 -18.14
C ILE A 67 -8.98 4.38 -18.71
N GLU A 68 -10.03 4.35 -17.88
CA GLU A 68 -11.39 4.66 -18.33
C GLU A 68 -11.53 6.12 -18.75
N ASP A 69 -10.95 7.04 -17.99
CA ASP A 69 -10.94 8.47 -18.30
C ASP A 69 -10.17 8.74 -19.60
N LEU A 70 -8.99 8.14 -19.74
CA LEU A 70 -8.18 8.25 -20.95
C LEU A 70 -8.91 7.67 -22.17
N LYS A 71 -9.63 6.55 -22.00
CA LYS A 71 -10.44 5.96 -23.07
C LYS A 71 -11.56 6.90 -23.53
N LYS A 72 -12.26 7.54 -22.59
CA LYS A 72 -13.31 8.52 -22.91
C LYS A 72 -12.74 9.72 -23.67
N GLU A 73 -11.61 10.24 -23.20
CA GLU A 73 -10.91 11.35 -23.85
C GLU A 73 -10.56 11.01 -25.32
N TYR A 74 -9.93 9.86 -25.57
CA TYR A 74 -9.60 9.45 -26.93
C TYR A 74 -10.83 9.13 -27.79
N GLU A 75 -11.89 8.57 -27.22
CA GLU A 75 -13.13 8.35 -27.96
C GLU A 75 -13.74 9.67 -28.43
N ASP A 76 -13.70 10.71 -27.59
CA ASP A 76 -14.21 12.04 -27.93
C ASP A 76 -13.31 12.76 -28.93
N GLU A 77 -11.99 12.62 -28.81
CA GLU A 77 -11.04 13.14 -29.80
C GLU A 77 -11.25 12.48 -31.18
N VAL A 78 -11.43 11.16 -31.22
CA VAL A 78 -11.73 10.43 -32.46
C VAL A 78 -13.05 10.86 -33.06
N LYS A 79 -14.10 11.07 -32.26
CA LYS A 79 -15.39 11.61 -32.74
C LYS A 79 -15.21 13.00 -33.32
N HIS A 80 -14.46 13.88 -32.64
CA HIS A 80 -14.18 15.22 -33.12
C HIS A 80 -13.43 15.20 -34.45
N LEU A 81 -12.37 14.39 -34.55
CA LEU A 81 -11.59 14.23 -35.78
C LEU A 81 -12.46 13.74 -36.94
N LYS A 82 -13.36 12.78 -36.69
CA LYS A 82 -14.31 12.29 -37.70
C LYS A 82 -15.25 13.39 -38.17
N GLN A 83 -15.84 14.15 -37.24
CA GLN A 83 -16.73 15.27 -37.59
C GLN A 83 -16.02 16.32 -38.46
N VAL A 84 -14.82 16.74 -38.05
CA VAL A 84 -14.01 17.70 -38.81
C VAL A 84 -13.66 17.14 -40.19
N SER A 85 -13.26 15.88 -40.27
CA SER A 85 -12.93 15.23 -41.54
C SER A 85 -14.14 15.17 -42.47
N THR A 86 -15.30 14.72 -41.99
CA THR A 86 -16.54 14.66 -42.78
C THR A 86 -16.92 16.03 -43.34
N SER A 87 -16.78 17.10 -42.55
CA SER A 87 -17.08 18.47 -43.03
C SER A 87 -16.17 18.94 -44.17
N LYS A 88 -14.97 18.35 -44.31
CA LYS A 88 -13.97 18.74 -45.31
C LYS A 88 -13.89 17.80 -46.51
N ILE A 89 -14.58 16.64 -46.49
CA ILE A 89 -14.56 15.66 -47.58
C ILE A 89 -14.99 16.28 -48.89
N GLU A 90 -16.11 17.01 -48.92
CA GLU A 90 -16.64 17.59 -50.15
C GLU A 90 -15.68 18.64 -50.74
N THR A 91 -15.06 19.45 -49.89
CA THR A 91 -14.03 20.42 -50.31
C THR A 91 -12.80 19.72 -50.89
N ALA A 92 -12.34 18.64 -50.26
CA ALA A 92 -11.21 17.85 -50.75
C ALA A 92 -11.53 17.17 -52.09
N VAL A 93 -12.75 16.62 -52.26
CA VAL A 93 -13.21 16.03 -53.53
C VAL A 93 -13.22 17.08 -54.64
N ASN A 94 -13.79 18.25 -54.38
CA ASN A 94 -13.84 19.35 -55.36
C ASN A 94 -12.44 19.81 -55.79
N LEU A 95 -11.50 19.92 -54.83
CA LEU A 95 -10.10 20.24 -55.14
C LEU A 95 -9.44 19.19 -56.05
N ILE A 96 -9.69 17.90 -55.83
CA ILE A 96 -9.15 16.82 -56.66
C ILE A 96 -9.76 16.87 -58.06
N VAL A 97 -11.09 17.01 -58.17
CA VAL A 97 -11.79 17.11 -59.45
C VAL A 97 -11.28 18.31 -60.25
N GLU A 98 -11.17 19.49 -59.63
CA GLU A 98 -10.60 20.66 -60.30
C GLU A 98 -9.18 20.40 -60.82
N ARG A 99 -8.35 19.70 -60.06
CA ARG A 99 -6.96 19.42 -60.45
C ARG A 99 -6.88 18.47 -61.65
N ILE A 100 -7.75 17.45 -61.68
CA ILE A 100 -7.83 16.49 -62.80
C ILE A 100 -8.40 17.15 -64.04
N VAL A 101 -9.48 17.92 -63.89
CA VAL A 101 -10.11 18.64 -65.01
C VAL A 101 -9.16 19.69 -65.58
N LYS A 102 -8.41 20.43 -64.75
CA LYS A 102 -7.38 21.37 -65.25
C LYS A 102 -6.17 20.67 -65.88
N ALA A 103 -5.82 19.45 -65.44
CA ALA A 103 -4.71 18.69 -66.01
C ALA A 103 -5.05 18.03 -67.36
N HIS A 104 -6.32 17.67 -67.60
CA HIS A 104 -6.78 17.03 -68.85
C HIS A 104 -7.60 17.95 -69.77
N GLY A 105 -8.01 19.12 -69.29
CA GLY A 105 -8.83 20.09 -70.01
C GLY A 105 -8.01 21.13 -70.79
N ASN A 106 -7.01 20.68 -71.54
CA ASN A 106 -6.40 21.49 -72.60
C ASN A 106 -7.05 21.10 -73.94
N SER A 107 -8.26 21.60 -74.16
CA SER A 107 -8.84 21.96 -75.45
C SER A 107 -9.66 23.21 -75.26
#